data_AF-A0A950G093-F1
#
_entry.id   AF-A0A950G093-F1
#
_cell.length_a   1.000
_cell.length_b   1.000
_cell.length_c   1.000
_cell.angle_alpha   90.00
_cell.angle_beta   90.00
_cell.angle_gamma   90.00
#
_symmetry.space_group_name_H-M   'P 1'
#
loop_
_entity.id
_entity.type
_entity.pdbx_description
1 polymer ?
#
loop_
_entity_poly.entity_id
_entity_poly.type
_entity_poly.pdbx_seq_one_letter_code
_entity_poly.pdbx_strand_id
1 'polypeptide(L)'
;MLPGSLARAPLAEALAVKGQPDGVGVWGRWNANGPGTACLFHELRLGRNFTSFDEAKRGDFMKIFWTDAVGMREHGHSVIYLGRTMDHGVEMIQFWSSNKPGGYGFKKVPRSRILYAIFSRLEAPSNIEGSVNLEKKNRYLAGLITKESSFSEALEQSGVTRQ
;
A
#
# COMPACT_ATOMS: atom_id res chain seq x y z
N MET A 1 27.91 -3.52 15.07
CA MET A 1 27.55 -4.49 14.02
C MET A 1 26.47 -5.40 14.61
N LEU A 2 25.19 -5.19 14.30
CA LEU A 2 24.11 -6.03 14.86
C LEU A 2 24.01 -7.35 14.08
N PRO A 3 23.81 -8.49 14.75
CA PRO A 3 23.86 -9.81 14.14
C PRO A 3 22.63 -10.02 13.25
N GLY A 4 22.82 -9.81 11.94
CA GLY A 4 21.76 -9.91 10.95
C GLY A 4 21.76 -11.27 10.26
N SER A 5 20.93 -12.21 10.71
CA SER A 5 20.12 -13.04 9.78
C SER A 5 19.20 -14.04 10.47
N LEU A 6 19.50 -14.52 11.69
CA LEU A 6 18.79 -15.69 12.25
C LEU A 6 17.47 -15.38 13.01
N ALA A 7 17.19 -14.13 13.39
CA ALA A 7 15.98 -13.76 14.15
C ALA A 7 14.77 -13.33 13.29
N ARG A 8 14.84 -13.43 11.96
CA ARG A 8 13.95 -12.67 11.05
C ARG A 8 12.65 -13.37 10.63
N ALA A 9 12.58 -14.69 10.68
CA ALA A 9 11.31 -15.42 10.50
C ALA A 9 10.41 -15.34 11.74
N PRO A 10 10.94 -15.58 12.97
CA PRO A 10 10.15 -15.45 14.20
C PRO A 10 9.55 -14.05 14.39
N LEU A 11 10.30 -12.99 14.05
CA LEU A 11 9.80 -11.61 14.19
C LEU A 11 8.62 -11.30 13.27
N ALA A 12 8.65 -11.78 12.03
CA ALA A 12 7.55 -11.53 11.10
C ALA A 12 6.28 -12.27 11.51
N GLU A 13 6.42 -13.49 12.00
CA GLU A 13 5.30 -14.24 12.56
C GLU A 13 4.73 -13.57 13.81
N ALA A 14 5.59 -13.04 14.70
CA ALA A 14 5.17 -12.34 15.91
C ALA A 14 4.40 -11.04 15.61
N LEU A 15 4.71 -10.36 14.50
CA LEU A 15 4.06 -9.10 14.09
C LEU A 15 2.83 -9.31 13.19
N ALA A 16 2.60 -10.52 12.69
CA ALA A 16 1.53 -10.78 11.75
C ALA A 16 0.16 -10.70 12.43
N VAL A 17 -0.73 -9.87 11.89
CA VAL A 17 -2.14 -9.90 12.25
C VAL A 17 -2.79 -11.11 11.56
N LYS A 18 -3.21 -12.10 12.36
CA LYS A 18 -3.82 -13.34 11.87
C LYS A 18 -5.35 -13.22 11.79
N GLY A 19 -5.98 -13.95 10.86
CA GLY A 19 -7.45 -14.07 10.78
C GLY A 19 -8.18 -12.87 10.16
N GLN A 20 -7.49 -12.00 9.43
CA GLN A 20 -8.06 -10.83 8.76
C GLN A 20 -7.84 -10.95 7.23
N PRO A 21 -8.71 -11.68 6.52
CA PRO A 21 -8.58 -11.86 5.06
C PRO A 21 -8.87 -10.54 4.32
N ASP A 22 -8.44 -10.45 3.06
CA ASP A 22 -8.61 -9.25 2.23
C ASP A 22 -10.04 -8.70 2.27
N GLY A 23 -10.15 -7.40 2.50
CA GLY A 23 -11.40 -6.66 2.57
C GLY A 23 -12.19 -6.83 3.88
N VAL A 24 -11.73 -7.61 4.86
CA VAL A 24 -12.42 -7.77 6.16
C VAL A 24 -11.75 -6.93 7.24
N GLY A 25 -12.55 -6.23 8.05
CA GLY A 25 -12.05 -5.37 9.13
C GLY A 25 -11.10 -4.27 8.65
N VAL A 26 -10.33 -3.69 9.59
CA VAL A 26 -9.30 -2.68 9.28
C VAL A 26 -8.08 -3.32 8.64
N TRP A 27 -7.55 -4.38 9.26
CA TRP A 27 -6.29 -4.99 8.83
C TRP A 27 -6.41 -5.74 7.51
N GLY A 28 -7.52 -6.43 7.26
CA GLY A 28 -7.77 -7.10 5.99
C GLY A 28 -8.03 -6.13 4.86
N ARG A 29 -8.57 -4.93 5.11
CA ARG A 29 -8.59 -3.85 4.11
C ARG A 29 -7.19 -3.29 3.88
N TRP A 30 -6.48 -2.97 4.95
CA TRP A 30 -5.16 -2.32 4.89
C TRP A 30 -4.16 -3.13 4.05
N ASN A 31 -4.16 -4.45 4.24
CA ASN A 31 -3.19 -5.37 3.64
C ASN A 31 -3.69 -6.07 2.36
N ALA A 32 -4.89 -5.73 1.87
CA ALA A 32 -5.45 -6.41 0.70
C ALA A 32 -4.61 -6.23 -0.58
N ASN A 33 -4.79 -7.16 -1.52
CA ASN A 33 -4.45 -6.94 -2.93
C ASN A 33 -5.09 -5.65 -3.46
N GLY A 34 -4.52 -5.09 -4.53
CA GLY A 34 -5.00 -3.84 -5.10
C GLY A 34 -4.83 -2.65 -4.16
N PRO A 35 -5.75 -1.67 -4.20
CA PRO A 35 -5.61 -0.41 -3.50
C PRO A 35 -6.11 -0.48 -2.03
N GLY A 36 -5.81 -1.56 -1.31
CA GLY A 36 -6.36 -1.84 0.02
C GLY A 36 -6.27 -0.69 1.04
N THR A 37 -5.06 -0.16 1.24
CA THR A 37 -4.84 1.01 2.12
C THR A 37 -5.65 2.22 1.66
N ALA A 38 -5.69 2.50 0.36
CA ALA A 38 -6.39 3.66 -0.19
C ALA A 38 -7.93 3.51 -0.06
N CYS A 39 -8.48 2.32 -0.29
CA CYS A 39 -9.90 2.03 -0.04
C CYS A 39 -10.26 2.25 1.43
N LEU A 40 -9.44 1.80 2.38
CA LEU A 40 -9.70 2.06 3.80
C LEU A 40 -9.67 3.57 4.10
N PHE A 41 -8.71 4.31 3.54
CA PHE A 41 -8.64 5.76 3.71
C PHE A 41 -9.88 6.44 3.17
N HIS A 42 -10.41 5.96 2.05
CA HIS A 42 -11.64 6.48 1.46
C HIS A 42 -12.87 6.15 2.30
N GLU A 43 -13.08 4.88 2.67
CA GLU A 43 -14.21 4.41 3.49
C GLU A 43 -14.28 5.17 4.83
N LEU A 44 -13.13 5.36 5.49
CA LEU A 44 -13.04 6.00 6.79
C LEU A 44 -12.74 7.50 6.74
N ARG A 45 -12.55 8.09 5.55
CA ARG A 45 -12.14 9.49 5.38
C ARG A 45 -10.89 9.84 6.19
N LEU A 46 -9.88 8.97 6.19
CA LEU A 46 -8.62 9.18 6.92
C LEU A 46 -7.73 10.25 6.27
N GLY A 47 -8.00 10.58 5.01
CA GLY A 47 -7.32 11.60 4.23
C GLY A 47 -7.47 11.33 2.74
N ARG A 48 -6.69 12.02 1.92
CA ARG A 48 -6.79 11.95 0.46
C ARG A 48 -5.90 10.87 -0.18
N ASN A 49 -6.39 10.34 -1.31
CA ASN A 49 -5.66 9.42 -2.18
C ASN A 49 -5.33 10.09 -3.52
N PHE A 50 -4.14 9.82 -4.07
CA PHE A 50 -3.65 10.46 -5.30
C PHE A 50 -2.56 9.60 -5.97
N THR A 51 -2.15 9.93 -7.21
CA THR A 51 -1.14 9.17 -7.97
C THR A 51 0.14 9.96 -8.26
N SER A 52 0.13 11.28 -8.08
CA SER A 52 1.26 12.15 -8.40
C SER A 52 2.43 11.99 -7.42
N PHE A 53 3.62 11.71 -7.97
CA PHE A 53 4.87 11.72 -7.19
C PHE A 53 5.33 13.12 -6.80
N ASP A 54 4.90 14.16 -7.54
CA ASP A 54 5.22 15.56 -7.22
C ASP A 54 4.47 16.03 -5.96
N GLU A 55 3.29 15.48 -5.72
CA GLU A 55 2.52 15.77 -4.51
C GLU A 55 2.92 14.95 -3.28
N ALA A 56 3.63 13.84 -3.49
CA ALA A 56 3.95 12.88 -2.44
C ALA A 56 4.93 13.48 -1.42
N LYS A 57 4.67 13.22 -0.14
CA LYS A 57 5.50 13.65 1.00
C LYS A 57 6.00 12.42 1.74
N ARG A 58 7.21 12.54 2.30
CA ARG A 58 7.76 11.51 3.18
C ARG A 58 6.75 11.16 4.27
N GLY A 59 6.45 9.86 4.41
CA GLY A 59 5.46 9.34 5.35
C GLY A 59 4.12 8.97 4.71
N ASP A 60 3.83 9.41 3.47
CA ASP A 60 2.65 8.94 2.76
C ASP A 60 2.74 7.41 2.55
N PHE A 61 1.62 6.71 2.74
CA PHE A 61 1.52 5.31 2.33
C PHE A 61 1.50 5.26 0.81
N MET A 62 2.20 4.30 0.23
CA MET A 62 2.29 4.12 -1.22
C MET A 62 2.08 2.66 -1.57
N LYS A 63 1.04 2.36 -2.33
CA LYS A 63 0.90 1.08 -3.02
C LYS A 63 1.65 1.17 -4.34
N ILE A 64 2.69 0.37 -4.50
CA ILE A 64 3.45 0.22 -5.75
C ILE A 64 2.84 -0.91 -6.56
N PHE A 65 2.68 -0.69 -7.87
CA PHE A 65 2.38 -1.73 -8.86
C PHE A 65 3.56 -1.85 -9.83
N TRP A 66 4.15 -3.04 -9.93
CA TRP A 66 5.28 -3.31 -10.84
C TRP A 66 4.82 -3.69 -12.24
N THR A 67 3.60 -4.20 -12.36
CA THR A 67 2.93 -4.58 -13.61
C THR A 67 1.57 -3.90 -13.70
N ASP A 68 0.86 -4.08 -14.82
CA ASP A 68 -0.48 -3.56 -15.05
C ASP A 68 -1.60 -4.39 -14.38
N ALA A 69 -1.26 -5.56 -13.85
CA ALA A 69 -2.18 -6.44 -13.14
C ALA A 69 -2.56 -5.86 -11.77
N VAL A 70 -3.86 -5.83 -11.47
CA VAL A 70 -4.42 -5.47 -10.17
C VAL A 70 -5.31 -6.60 -9.69
N GLY A 71 -5.07 -7.11 -8.49
CA GLY A 71 -5.78 -8.26 -7.93
C GLY A 71 -5.03 -9.58 -8.05
N MET A 72 -5.66 -10.61 -8.63
CA MET A 72 -5.21 -12.00 -8.50
C MET A 72 -3.77 -12.23 -9.00
N ARG A 73 -3.37 -11.61 -10.11
CA ARG A 73 -2.00 -11.69 -10.67
C ARG A 73 -1.15 -10.47 -10.33
N GLU A 74 -1.55 -9.68 -9.35
CA GLU A 74 -0.83 -8.48 -8.96
C GLU A 74 0.57 -8.79 -8.45
N HIS A 75 1.54 -8.05 -8.97
CA HIS A 75 2.84 -7.90 -8.37
C HIS A 75 2.95 -6.47 -7.86
N GLY A 76 2.56 -6.28 -6.60
CA GLY A 76 2.53 -4.98 -5.95
C GLY A 76 2.91 -5.06 -4.47
N HIS A 77 3.16 -3.92 -3.85
CA HIS A 77 3.52 -3.87 -2.44
C HIS A 77 3.16 -2.53 -1.80
N SER A 78 2.60 -2.56 -0.58
CA SER A 78 2.33 -1.37 0.23
C SER A 78 3.58 -0.99 1.04
N VAL A 79 4.00 0.26 0.94
CA VAL A 79 5.23 0.79 1.53
C VAL A 79 5.00 2.17 2.13
N ILE A 80 5.98 2.68 2.87
CA ILE A 80 6.01 4.09 3.30
C ILE A 80 6.94 4.85 2.37
N TYR A 81 6.42 5.85 1.66
CA TYR A 81 7.23 6.69 0.77
C TYR A 81 8.19 7.56 1.58
N LEU A 82 9.45 7.63 1.14
CA LEU A 82 10.51 8.37 1.83
C LEU A 82 11.03 9.58 1.03
N GLY A 83 10.84 9.59 -0.28
CA GLY A 83 11.22 10.72 -1.13
C GLY A 83 11.80 10.30 -2.49
N ARG A 84 12.33 11.30 -3.19
CA ARG A 84 13.01 11.17 -4.49
C ARG A 84 14.47 11.58 -4.36
N THR A 85 15.35 10.88 -5.06
CA THR A 85 16.75 11.32 -5.26
C THR A 85 17.14 11.20 -6.73
N MET A 86 18.16 11.96 -7.13
CA MET A 86 18.81 11.79 -8.42
C MET A 86 20.14 11.07 -8.21
N ASP A 87 20.27 9.88 -8.79
CA ASP A 87 21.48 9.07 -8.73
C ASP A 87 22.03 8.94 -10.16
N HIS A 88 23.17 9.57 -10.45
CA HIS A 88 23.78 9.55 -11.79
C HIS A 88 22.81 9.93 -12.93
N GLY A 89 21.93 10.91 -12.68
CA GLY A 89 20.94 11.36 -13.66
C GLY A 89 19.68 10.48 -13.75
N VAL A 90 19.58 9.41 -12.97
CA VAL A 90 18.39 8.57 -12.87
C VAL A 90 17.58 8.99 -11.65
N GLU A 91 16.28 9.24 -11.86
CA GLU A 91 15.36 9.51 -10.77
C GLU A 91 15.06 8.22 -9.99
N MET A 92 15.29 8.27 -8.68
CA MET A 92 15.12 7.15 -7.76
C MET A 92 14.01 7.44 -6.76
N ILE A 93 13.17 6.44 -6.50
CA ILE A 93 12.16 6.45 -5.46
C ILE A 93 12.66 5.70 -4.23
N GLN A 94 12.62 6.38 -3.09
CA GLN A 94 13.00 5.84 -1.79
C GLN A 94 11.74 5.50 -0.99
N PHE A 95 11.74 4.33 -0.35
CA PHE A 95 10.63 3.89 0.50
C PHE A 95 11.11 2.94 1.59
N TRP A 96 10.33 2.83 2.67
CA TRP A 96 10.49 1.77 3.66
C TRP A 96 9.51 0.64 3.35
N SER A 97 10.00 -0.60 3.28
CA SER A 97 9.20 -1.78 2.95
C SER A 97 9.24 -2.80 4.08
N SER A 98 8.10 -3.48 4.27
CA SER A 98 7.99 -4.66 5.12
C SER A 98 8.17 -5.99 4.36
N ASN A 99 8.42 -6.00 3.04
CA ASN A 99 8.43 -7.25 2.25
C ASN A 99 9.74 -8.07 2.34
N LYS A 100 9.62 -9.39 2.19
CA LYS A 100 10.73 -10.35 1.99
C LYS A 100 10.80 -10.72 0.49
N PRO A 101 11.98 -10.87 -0.13
CA PRO A 101 13.25 -11.36 0.43
C PRO A 101 14.23 -10.27 0.91
N GLY A 102 13.84 -8.99 0.92
CA GLY A 102 14.75 -7.88 1.22
C GLY A 102 14.89 -7.47 2.70
N GLY A 103 14.07 -8.01 3.60
CA GLY A 103 13.98 -7.57 4.99
C GLY A 103 13.29 -6.22 5.17
N TYR A 104 12.84 -5.95 6.39
CA TYR A 104 12.26 -4.68 6.80
C TYR A 104 13.30 -3.57 6.65
N GLY A 105 12.99 -2.50 5.93
CA GLY A 105 13.92 -1.38 5.82
C GLY A 105 13.79 -0.52 4.59
N PHE A 106 14.76 0.38 4.48
CA PHE A 106 14.94 1.28 3.36
C PHE A 106 15.21 0.53 2.05
N LYS A 107 14.54 0.96 1.00
CA LYS A 107 14.70 0.51 -0.39
C LYS A 107 14.77 1.74 -1.29
N LYS A 108 15.46 1.58 -2.41
CA LYS A 108 15.60 2.59 -3.44
C LYS A 108 15.55 1.91 -4.81
N VAL A 109 14.67 2.38 -5.70
CA VAL A 109 14.48 1.83 -7.06
C VAL A 109 14.37 2.96 -8.07
N PRO A 110 14.72 2.76 -9.36
CA PRO A 110 14.46 3.75 -10.39
C PRO A 110 12.95 4.02 -10.53
N ARG A 111 12.55 5.29 -10.69
CA ARG A 111 11.16 5.69 -10.92
C ARG A 111 10.53 4.95 -12.09
N SER A 112 11.32 4.66 -13.14
CA SER A 112 10.89 3.93 -14.33
C SER A 112 10.51 2.47 -14.09
N ARG A 113 10.88 1.87 -12.94
CA ARG A 113 10.44 0.51 -12.58
C ARG A 113 9.03 0.46 -12.01
N ILE A 114 8.50 1.59 -11.54
CA ILE A 114 7.16 1.66 -10.96
C ILE A 114 6.18 1.99 -12.09
N LEU A 115 5.31 1.04 -12.44
CA LEU A 115 4.31 1.28 -13.48
C LEU A 115 3.22 2.22 -12.95
N TYR A 116 2.62 1.86 -11.81
CA TYR A 116 1.64 2.70 -11.14
C TYR A 116 1.93 2.84 -9.66
N ALA A 117 1.46 3.94 -9.08
CA ALA A 117 1.46 4.15 -7.64
C ALA A 117 0.14 4.80 -7.21
N ILE A 118 -0.38 4.37 -6.07
CA ILE A 118 -1.44 5.07 -5.35
C ILE A 118 -0.89 5.47 -4.00
N PHE A 119 -0.92 6.76 -3.72
CA PHE A 119 -0.54 7.35 -2.45
C PHE A 119 -1.76 7.60 -1.59
N SER A 120 -1.60 7.45 -0.28
CA SER A 120 -2.60 7.78 0.74
C SER A 120 -1.94 8.64 1.81
N ARG A 121 -2.40 9.89 1.94
CA ARG A 121 -1.93 10.80 2.99
C ARG A 121 -2.87 10.77 4.18
N LEU A 122 -2.32 10.52 5.36
CA LEU A 122 -3.08 10.52 6.60
C LEU A 122 -3.24 11.96 7.08
N GLU A 123 -4.48 12.44 7.12
CA GLU A 123 -4.82 13.84 7.43
C GLU A 123 -5.78 13.93 8.63
N ALA A 124 -6.65 12.93 8.81
CA ALA A 124 -7.63 12.86 9.88
C ALA A 124 -7.57 11.49 10.60
N PRO A 125 -6.49 11.21 11.37
CA PRO A 125 -6.30 9.92 12.01
C PRO A 125 -7.40 9.53 13.00
N SER A 126 -8.08 10.50 13.64
CA SER A 126 -9.20 10.26 14.56
C SER A 126 -10.37 9.53 13.90
N ASN A 127 -10.54 9.65 12.58
CA ASN A 127 -11.64 8.99 11.87
C ASN A 127 -11.50 7.45 11.86
N ILE A 128 -10.36 6.90 12.32
CA ILE A 128 -10.19 5.47 12.55
C ILE A 128 -11.22 4.92 13.56
N GLU A 129 -11.74 5.75 14.47
CA GLU A 129 -12.82 5.37 15.39
C GLU A 129 -14.09 4.94 14.65
N GLY A 130 -14.32 5.46 13.44
CA GLY A 130 -15.40 5.05 12.55
C GLY A 130 -15.30 3.58 12.09
N SER A 131 -14.17 2.91 12.33
CA SER A 131 -13.98 1.49 12.00
C SER A 131 -14.99 0.55 12.66
N VAL A 132 -15.57 0.94 13.80
CA VAL A 132 -16.64 0.18 14.47
C VAL A 132 -17.91 0.08 13.62
N ASN A 133 -18.10 1.01 12.68
CA ASN A 133 -19.25 1.09 11.79
C ASN A 133 -18.93 0.60 10.37
N LEU A 134 -17.72 0.09 10.11
CA LEU A 134 -17.40 -0.46 8.79
C LEU A 134 -18.31 -1.64 8.47
N GLU A 135 -18.72 -1.72 7.21
CA GLU A 135 -19.26 -2.96 6.71
C GLU A 135 -18.30 -4.10 6.98
N LYS A 136 -18.84 -5.26 7.37
CA LYS A 136 -18.07 -6.45 7.70
C LYS A 136 -17.05 -6.81 6.62
N LYS A 137 -17.36 -6.52 5.35
CA LYS A 137 -16.55 -6.89 4.19
C LYS A 137 -16.66 -5.87 3.06
N ASN A 138 -15.52 -5.30 2.66
CA ASN A 138 -15.39 -4.61 1.37
C ASN A 138 -15.33 -5.67 0.25
N ARG A 139 -16.40 -5.75 -0.55
CA ARG A 139 -16.57 -6.81 -1.57
C ARG A 139 -15.58 -6.69 -2.73
N TYR A 140 -15.19 -5.47 -3.09
CA TYR A 140 -14.20 -5.24 -4.13
C TYR A 140 -12.86 -5.83 -3.71
N LEU A 141 -12.31 -5.38 -2.58
CA LEU A 141 -11.01 -5.86 -2.07
C LEU A 141 -11.00 -7.37 -1.83
N ALA A 142 -12.06 -7.91 -1.24
CA ALA A 142 -12.13 -9.34 -0.99
C ALA A 142 -12.23 -10.19 -2.27
N GLY A 143 -12.69 -9.61 -3.38
CA GLY A 143 -12.76 -10.27 -4.68
C GLY A 143 -11.41 -10.35 -5.38
N LEU A 144 -10.46 -9.49 -5.03
CA LEU A 144 -9.15 -9.39 -5.69
C LEU A 144 -8.21 -10.57 -5.42
N ILE A 145 -8.59 -11.50 -4.53
CA ILE A 145 -7.89 -12.78 -4.37
C ILE A 145 -8.14 -13.69 -5.59
N THR A 146 -9.29 -13.58 -6.23
CA THR A 146 -9.71 -14.48 -7.32
C THR A 146 -10.04 -13.76 -8.63
N LYS A 147 -10.04 -12.44 -8.63
CA LYS A 147 -10.38 -11.60 -9.78
C LYS A 147 -9.29 -10.61 -10.10
N GLU A 148 -9.28 -10.19 -11.36
CA GLU A 148 -8.52 -9.03 -11.83
C GLU A 148 -9.40 -7.77 -11.75
N SER A 149 -8.75 -6.63 -11.59
CA SER A 149 -9.31 -5.29 -11.69
C SER A 149 -8.49 -4.50 -12.70
N SER A 150 -9.07 -3.45 -13.28
CA SER A 150 -8.25 -2.46 -14.00
C SER A 150 -7.62 -1.47 -13.02
N PHE A 151 -6.54 -0.78 -13.42
CA PHE A 151 -6.02 0.33 -12.61
C PHE A 151 -7.05 1.46 -12.48
N SER A 152 -7.83 1.74 -13.53
CA SER A 152 -8.91 2.75 -13.47
C SER A 152 -9.98 2.40 -12.44
N GLU A 153 -10.41 1.14 -12.38
CA GLU A 153 -11.36 0.66 -11.37
C GLU A 153 -10.74 0.75 -9.96
N ALA A 154 -9.46 0.43 -9.81
CA ALA A 154 -8.76 0.58 -8.54
C ALA A 154 -8.75 2.05 -8.06
N LEU A 155 -8.55 3.01 -8.96
CA LEU A 155 -8.62 4.44 -8.65
C LEU A 155 -10.03 4.85 -8.20
N GLU A 156 -11.06 4.38 -8.90
CA GLU A 156 -12.46 4.66 -8.55
C GLU A 156 -12.83 4.09 -7.18
N GLN A 157 -12.53 2.81 -6.94
CA GLN A 157 -12.84 2.13 -5.68
C GLN A 157 -12.06 2.70 -4.48
N SER A 158 -10.93 3.35 -4.74
CA SER A 158 -10.13 4.01 -3.71
C SER A 158 -10.38 5.50 -3.60
N GLY A 159 -11.36 6.05 -4.31
CA GLY A 159 -11.71 7.46 -4.23
C GLY A 159 -10.56 8.40 -4.62
N VAL A 160 -9.66 7.95 -5.49
CA VAL A 160 -8.66 8.84 -6.09
C VAL A 160 -9.40 9.83 -6.98
N THR A 161 -9.27 11.10 -6.65
CA THR A 161 -9.88 12.17 -7.44
C THR A 161 -9.14 12.28 -8.77
N ARG A 162 -9.87 12.24 -9.89
CA ARG A 162 -9.31 12.56 -11.21
C ARG A 162 -8.83 14.02 -11.14
N GLN A 163 -7.57 14.24 -11.46
CA GLN A 163 -7.04 15.58 -11.72
C GLN A 163 -7.36 15.98 -13.15
#